data_AF-A0A6M3XN35-F1
#
_entry.id   AF-A0A6M3XN35-F1
#
_cell.length_a   1.000
_cell.length_b   1.000
_cell.length_c   1.000
_cell.angle_alpha   90.00
_cell.angle_beta   90.00
_cell.angle_gamma   90.00
#
_symmetry.space_group_name_H-M   'P 1'
#
loop_
_entity.id
_entity.type
_entity.pdbx_description
1 polymer ?
#
loop_
_entity_poly.entity_id
_entity_poly.type
_entity_poly.pdbx_seq_one_letter_code
_entity_poly.pdbx_strand_id
1 'polypeptide(L)'
;MDIETSPMEVLVWGLYKQRIAPDNVIKEWSCLSWAAKWLCESEIMSGVVSPQEAINREDKSIINGIWRLIDEASVIISHNGTRFDLRKLNVRFLINGLKPPHPYQQVDTYNHVKKYFAFSSYKLDYLNRILDLQRKIKTTYDLWIRCINGDNKALKEMEKYNRYDVTALEELYLKLRPWIRSHPNLGLYYDSIETVCPNCGSDNLMWGGYYYTPVGKYSAFRCKCGAIGRSRFTSISSDKQHKLVRTIAR
;
A
#
# COMPACT_ATOMS: atom_id res chain seq x y z
N MET A 1 0.95 -2.04 5.18
CA MET A 1 2.28 -2.66 5.35
C MET A 1 3.33 -1.77 4.72
N ASP A 2 4.58 -1.94 5.14
CA ASP A 2 5.75 -1.19 4.66
C ASP A 2 7.03 -2.02 4.91
N ILE A 3 8.05 -1.89 4.05
CA ILE A 3 9.35 -2.56 4.22
C ILE A 3 10.51 -1.57 4.16
N GLU A 4 11.60 -1.92 4.85
CA GLU A 4 12.87 -1.24 4.78
C GLU A 4 13.93 -2.14 4.15
N THR A 5 14.60 -1.65 3.10
CA THR A 5 15.64 -2.41 2.38
C THR A 5 17.01 -1.80 2.58
N SER A 6 18.05 -2.63 2.65
CA SER A 6 19.43 -2.17 2.68
C SER A 6 19.83 -1.52 1.34
N PRO A 7 20.76 -0.55 1.36
CA PRO A 7 21.41 -0.09 0.14
C PRO A 7 22.29 -1.20 -0.45
N MET A 8 22.45 -1.18 -1.78
CA MET A 8 23.44 -2.02 -2.46
C MET A 8 24.86 -1.52 -2.13
N GLU A 9 25.80 -2.45 -2.01
CA GLU A 9 27.24 -2.14 -1.92
C GLU A 9 27.84 -2.28 -3.33
N VAL A 10 28.36 -1.18 -3.87
CA VAL A 10 28.82 -1.09 -5.26
C VAL A 10 30.20 -0.44 -5.33
N LEU A 11 31.06 -0.96 -6.22
CA LEU A 11 32.35 -0.35 -6.56
C LEU A 11 32.17 0.66 -7.69
N VAL A 12 32.58 1.91 -7.46
CA VAL A 12 32.48 3.01 -8.42
C VAL A 12 33.77 3.82 -8.44
N TRP A 13 34.15 4.33 -9.60
CA TRP A 13 35.39 5.11 -9.77
C TRP A 13 35.23 6.60 -9.41
N GLY A 14 34.01 7.05 -9.14
CA GLY A 14 33.74 8.47 -8.93
C GLY A 14 32.27 8.75 -8.61
N LEU A 15 32.01 9.98 -8.17
CA LEU A 15 30.71 10.39 -7.62
C LEU A 15 29.71 10.88 -8.67
N TYR A 16 30.17 11.21 -9.87
CA TYR A 16 29.34 11.82 -10.91
C TYR A 16 28.65 10.77 -11.79
N LYS A 17 28.13 11.18 -12.96
CA LYS A 17 27.32 10.31 -13.84
C LYS A 17 28.08 9.04 -14.23
N GLN A 18 27.73 7.93 -13.58
CA GLN A 18 28.18 6.59 -13.89
C GLN A 18 26.97 5.69 -14.15
N ARG A 19 27.08 4.80 -15.14
CA ARG A 19 26.18 3.66 -15.27
C ARG A 19 26.86 2.50 -14.55
N ILE A 20 26.29 2.06 -13.43
CA ILE A 20 26.88 1.00 -12.61
C ILE A 20 26.60 -0.34 -13.31
N ALA A 21 27.65 -1.05 -13.71
CA ALA A 21 27.53 -2.39 -14.26
C ALA A 21 27.15 -3.40 -13.15
N PRO A 22 26.35 -4.44 -13.44
CA PRO A 22 26.01 -5.46 -12.44
C PRO A 22 27.23 -6.11 -11.79
N ASP A 23 28.33 -6.30 -12.54
CA ASP A 23 29.57 -6.89 -12.02
C ASP A 23 30.27 -6.03 -10.95
N ASN A 24 29.89 -4.75 -10.82
CA ASN A 24 30.40 -3.87 -9.78
C ASN A 24 29.64 -4.00 -8.45
N VAL A 25 28.57 -4.80 -8.39
CA VAL A 25 27.80 -5.04 -7.17
C VAL A 25 28.55 -6.05 -6.29
N ILE A 26 29.01 -5.60 -5.13
CA ILE A 26 29.62 -6.46 -4.10
C ILE A 26 28.53 -7.21 -3.36
N LYS A 27 27.52 -6.47 -2.89
CA LYS A 27 26.38 -7.03 -2.17
C LYS A 27 25.10 -6.40 -2.66
N GLU A 28 24.15 -7.27 -3.01
CA GLU A 28 22.80 -6.86 -3.32
C GLU A 28 22.05 -6.35 -2.09
N TRP A 29 20.96 -5.64 -2.35
CA TRP A 29 20.03 -5.26 -1.30
C TRP A 29 19.31 -6.49 -0.70
N SER A 30 18.93 -6.38 0.56
CA SER A 30 18.10 -7.33 1.31
C SER A 30 17.02 -6.57 2.08
N CYS A 31 15.99 -7.27 2.54
CA CYS A 31 15.04 -6.70 3.49
C CYS A 31 15.71 -6.59 4.87
N LEU A 32 15.72 -5.40 5.46
CA LEU A 32 16.20 -5.16 6.83
C LEU A 32 15.06 -5.29 7.83
N SER A 33 13.89 -4.74 7.51
CA SER A 33 12.72 -4.78 8.37
C SER A 33 11.43 -4.75 7.56
N TRP A 34 10.36 -5.31 8.11
CA TRP A 34 9.00 -5.12 7.63
C TRP A 34 8.08 -4.82 8.81
N ALA A 35 7.01 -4.09 8.52
CA ALA A 35 5.91 -3.86 9.46
C ALA A 35 4.56 -4.01 8.74
N ALA A 36 3.60 -4.59 9.45
CA ALA A 36 2.25 -4.80 8.96
C ALA A 36 1.25 -4.78 10.12
N LYS A 37 0.00 -4.52 9.77
CA LYS A 37 -1.10 -4.41 10.71
C LYS A 37 -2.40 -4.74 9.98
N TRP A 38 -3.28 -5.47 10.64
CA TRP A 38 -4.66 -5.61 10.20
C TRP A 38 -5.41 -4.30 10.41
N LEU A 39 -6.14 -3.87 9.39
CA LEU A 39 -6.79 -2.56 9.37
C LEU A 39 -7.69 -2.38 10.60
N CYS A 40 -7.53 -1.27 11.32
CA CYS A 40 -8.25 -0.91 12.54
C CYS A 40 -7.94 -1.73 13.80
N GLU A 41 -7.07 -2.74 13.75
CA GLU A 41 -6.62 -3.40 14.99
C GLU A 41 -5.66 -2.49 15.78
N SER A 42 -5.19 -2.87 16.96
CA SER A 42 -4.16 -2.09 17.67
C SER A 42 -2.75 -2.64 17.45
N GLU A 43 -2.65 -3.94 17.18
CA GLU A 43 -1.38 -4.64 17.07
C GLU A 43 -0.68 -4.33 15.74
N ILE A 44 0.61 -4.04 15.84
CA ILE A 44 1.51 -3.95 14.68
C ILE A 44 2.47 -5.11 14.78
N MET A 45 2.44 -5.96 13.76
CA MET A 45 3.38 -7.05 13.54
C MET A 45 4.62 -6.49 12.83
N SER A 46 5.80 -6.95 13.21
CA SER A 46 7.05 -6.55 12.57
C SER A 46 8.08 -7.65 12.60
N GLY A 47 9.07 -7.54 11.72
CA GLY A 47 10.28 -8.34 11.75
C GLY A 47 11.48 -7.45 11.42
N VAL A 48 12.61 -7.74 12.06
CA VAL A 48 13.91 -7.12 11.75
C VAL A 48 14.99 -8.19 11.78
N VAL A 49 15.93 -8.12 10.84
CA VAL A 49 17.04 -9.07 10.77
C VAL A 49 17.95 -8.96 11.99
N SER A 50 18.65 -10.04 12.33
CA SER A 50 19.72 -9.99 13.33
C SER A 50 20.95 -9.23 12.81
N PRO A 51 21.87 -8.80 13.70
CA PRO A 51 23.14 -8.18 13.29
C PRO A 51 23.91 -8.94 12.21
N GLN A 52 24.05 -10.26 12.38
CA GLN A 52 24.83 -11.08 11.45
C GLN A 52 24.14 -11.19 10.09
N GLU A 53 22.82 -11.37 10.09
CA GLU A 53 22.01 -11.40 8.87
C GLU A 53 22.07 -10.08 8.11
N ALA A 54 22.03 -8.94 8.82
CA ALA A 54 22.15 -7.61 8.22
C ALA A 54 23.50 -7.43 7.49
N ILE A 55 24.60 -7.84 8.13
CA ILE A 55 25.96 -7.80 7.56
C ILE A 55 26.05 -8.71 6.32
N ASN A 56 25.43 -9.89 6.39
CA ASN A 56 25.50 -10.92 5.35
C ASN A 56 24.47 -10.73 4.22
N ARG A 57 23.55 -9.78 4.33
CA ARG A 57 22.40 -9.59 3.40
C ARG A 57 21.44 -10.78 3.35
N GLU A 58 21.30 -11.46 4.48
CA GLU A 58 20.34 -12.54 4.66
C GLU A 58 19.09 -11.99 5.33
N ASP A 59 17.91 -12.40 4.85
CA ASP A 59 16.62 -11.92 5.38
C ASP A 59 15.59 -13.05 5.56
N LYS A 60 16.02 -14.30 5.39
CA LYS A 60 15.14 -15.47 5.43
C LYS A 60 14.34 -15.56 6.73
N SER A 61 14.95 -15.20 7.86
CA SER A 61 14.32 -15.25 9.19
C SER A 61 13.07 -14.36 9.29
N ILE A 62 13.07 -13.23 8.58
CA ILE A 62 11.94 -12.27 8.63
C ILE A 62 11.00 -12.42 7.44
N ILE A 63 11.49 -12.83 6.27
CA ILE A 63 10.71 -12.85 5.03
C ILE A 63 9.52 -13.82 5.09
N ASN A 64 9.67 -14.95 5.77
CA ASN A 64 8.56 -15.90 5.96
C ASN A 64 7.40 -15.28 6.77
N GLY A 65 7.69 -14.35 7.70
CA GLY A 65 6.67 -13.67 8.49
C GLY A 65 5.76 -12.80 7.64
N ILE A 66 6.34 -11.87 6.86
CA ILE A 66 5.55 -11.01 5.97
C ILE A 66 4.89 -11.79 4.83
N TRP A 67 5.52 -12.86 4.34
CA TRP A 67 4.92 -13.73 3.33
C TRP A 67 3.58 -14.32 3.82
N ARG A 68 3.52 -14.84 5.05
CA ARG A 68 2.29 -15.41 5.62
C ARG A 68 1.17 -14.37 5.73
N LEU A 69 1.50 -13.15 6.16
CA LEU A 69 0.51 -12.07 6.26
C LEU A 69 -0.04 -11.67 4.90
N ILE A 70 0.81 -11.65 3.88
CA ILE A 70 0.41 -11.36 2.50
C ILE A 70 -0.43 -12.51 1.93
N ASP A 71 -0.07 -13.76 2.25
CA ASP A 71 -0.79 -14.96 1.82
C ASP A 71 -2.21 -15.04 2.39
N GLU A 72 -2.41 -14.53 3.61
CA GLU A 72 -3.71 -14.45 4.27
C GLU A 72 -4.55 -13.23 3.83
N ALA A 73 -3.90 -12.14 3.42
CA ALA A 73 -4.57 -10.88 3.15
C ALA A 73 -5.39 -10.90 1.86
N SER A 74 -6.68 -10.54 1.94
CA SER A 74 -7.51 -10.29 0.76
C SER A 74 -7.21 -8.94 0.09
N VAL A 75 -6.75 -7.95 0.87
CA VAL A 75 -6.44 -6.60 0.40
C VAL A 75 -5.16 -6.11 1.07
N ILE A 76 -4.20 -5.63 0.29
CA ILE A 76 -2.96 -5.03 0.78
C ILE A 76 -2.98 -3.52 0.60
N ILE A 77 -2.81 -2.80 1.70
CA ILE A 77 -2.68 -1.35 1.72
C ILE A 77 -1.21 -0.95 1.90
N SER A 78 -0.72 -0.09 1.01
CA SER A 78 0.66 0.40 0.97
C SER A 78 0.74 1.85 0.48
N HIS A 79 1.91 2.47 0.61
CA HIS A 79 2.22 3.75 -0.03
C HIS A 79 3.39 3.58 -0.98
N ASN A 80 3.14 3.63 -2.29
CA ASN A 80 4.10 3.30 -3.35
C ASN A 80 4.53 1.82 -3.38
N GLY A 81 3.80 0.94 -2.69
CA GLY A 81 4.11 -0.48 -2.59
C GLY A 81 3.92 -1.26 -3.91
N THR A 82 3.10 -0.78 -4.85
CA THR A 82 2.98 -1.43 -6.18
C THR A 82 4.31 -1.37 -6.94
N ARG A 83 5.08 -0.29 -6.74
CA ARG A 83 6.34 -0.04 -7.45
C ARG A 83 7.57 -0.40 -6.62
N PHE A 84 7.44 -0.48 -5.30
CA PHE A 84 8.53 -0.74 -4.38
C PHE A 84 8.31 -2.03 -3.59
N ASP A 85 7.56 -1.98 -2.50
CA ASP A 85 7.45 -3.05 -1.48
C ASP A 85 7.13 -4.42 -2.07
N LEU A 86 6.02 -4.55 -2.81
CA LEU A 86 5.57 -5.85 -3.31
C LEU A 86 6.51 -6.42 -4.37
N ARG A 87 7.14 -5.56 -5.18
CA ARG A 87 8.13 -6.01 -6.18
C ARG A 87 9.41 -6.49 -5.53
N LYS A 88 9.89 -5.76 -4.51
CA LYS A 88 11.04 -6.15 -3.70
C LYS A 88 10.75 -7.45 -2.96
N LEU A 89 9.60 -7.56 -2.31
CA LEU A 89 9.20 -8.78 -1.62
C LEU A 89 9.09 -9.98 -2.56
N ASN A 90 8.53 -9.85 -3.76
CA ASN A 90 8.50 -10.94 -4.74
C ASN A 90 9.91 -11.45 -5.08
N VAL A 91 10.90 -10.56 -5.22
CA VAL A 91 12.31 -10.96 -5.41
C VAL A 91 12.82 -11.72 -4.19
N ARG A 92 12.55 -11.23 -2.97
CA ARG A 92 12.99 -11.92 -1.74
C ARG A 92 12.26 -13.25 -1.51
N PHE A 93 11.00 -13.37 -1.89
CA PHE A 93 10.25 -14.62 -1.86
C PHE A 93 10.91 -15.64 -2.79
N LEU A 94 11.21 -15.23 -4.02
CA LEU A 94 11.91 -16.08 -4.99
C LEU A 94 13.28 -16.53 -4.48
N ILE A 95 14.11 -15.60 -3.99
CA ILE A 95 15.45 -15.91 -3.45
C ILE A 95 15.37 -16.87 -2.26
N ASN A 96 14.37 -16.71 -1.40
CA ASN A 96 14.19 -17.55 -0.20
C ASN A 96 13.41 -18.86 -0.47
N GLY A 97 13.10 -19.18 -1.73
CA GLY A 97 12.41 -20.42 -2.11
C GLY A 97 10.92 -20.46 -1.74
N LEU A 98 10.30 -19.29 -1.52
CA LEU A 98 8.88 -19.16 -1.25
C LEU A 98 8.08 -19.07 -2.55
N LYS A 99 6.87 -19.63 -2.52
CA LYS A 99 5.90 -19.55 -3.62
C LYS A 99 5.29 -18.15 -3.70
N PRO A 100 4.69 -17.76 -4.84
CA PRO A 100 3.83 -16.59 -4.84
C PRO A 100 2.72 -16.77 -3.78
N PRO A 101 2.38 -15.71 -3.03
CA PRO A 101 1.26 -15.73 -2.10
C PRO A 101 -0.08 -15.87 -2.86
N HIS A 102 -1.16 -16.19 -2.14
CA HIS A 102 -2.51 -16.23 -2.68
C HIS A 102 -2.93 -14.87 -3.29
N PRO A 103 -3.88 -14.88 -4.25
CA PRO A 103 -4.33 -13.65 -4.90
C PRO A 103 -4.92 -12.63 -3.92
N TYR A 104 -4.45 -11.39 -4.02
CA TYR A 104 -4.95 -10.26 -3.24
C TYR A 104 -5.26 -9.06 -4.14
N GLN A 105 -6.12 -8.17 -3.65
CA GLN A 105 -6.30 -6.84 -4.23
C GLN A 105 -5.31 -5.86 -3.60
N GLN A 106 -4.97 -4.80 -4.32
CA GLN A 106 -4.04 -3.78 -3.82
C GLN A 106 -4.70 -2.40 -3.74
N VAL A 107 -4.45 -1.71 -2.64
CA VAL A 107 -4.68 -0.26 -2.49
C VAL A 107 -3.34 0.43 -2.27
N ASP A 108 -2.88 1.15 -3.30
CA ASP A 108 -1.67 1.96 -3.22
C ASP A 108 -2.05 3.43 -3.10
N THR A 109 -1.91 3.99 -1.90
CA THR A 109 -2.28 5.37 -1.60
C THR A 109 -1.50 6.38 -2.45
N TYR A 110 -0.24 6.11 -2.78
CA TYR A 110 0.56 7.00 -3.64
C TYR A 110 -0.07 7.10 -5.04
N ASN A 111 -0.44 5.97 -5.63
CA ASN A 111 -1.06 5.94 -6.96
C ASN A 111 -2.42 6.66 -6.97
N HIS A 112 -3.24 6.44 -5.94
CA HIS A 112 -4.53 7.12 -5.82
C HIS A 112 -4.39 8.63 -5.63
N VAL A 113 -3.46 9.07 -4.76
CA VAL A 113 -3.23 10.49 -4.54
C VAL A 113 -2.74 11.15 -5.82
N LYS A 114 -1.74 10.58 -6.48
CA LYS A 114 -1.18 11.10 -7.74
C LYS A 114 -2.21 11.18 -8.87
N LYS A 115 -3.20 10.28 -8.88
CA LYS A 115 -4.24 10.24 -9.92
C LYS A 115 -5.35 11.26 -9.69
N TYR A 116 -5.73 11.51 -8.43
CA TYR A 116 -6.94 12.27 -8.11
C TYR A 116 -6.69 13.62 -7.44
N PHE A 117 -5.47 13.89 -7.00
CA PHE A 117 -5.12 15.11 -6.27
C PHE A 117 -3.86 15.76 -6.86
N ALA A 118 -3.73 17.07 -6.67
CA ALA A 118 -2.61 17.88 -7.15
C ALA A 118 -1.80 18.46 -5.96
N PHE A 119 -1.38 17.60 -5.03
CA PHE A 119 -0.46 18.01 -3.95
C PHE A 119 0.92 18.35 -4.50
N SER A 120 1.66 19.26 -3.88
CA SER A 120 3.01 19.63 -4.35
C SER A 120 4.04 18.52 -4.18
N SER A 121 3.77 17.54 -3.32
CA SER A 121 4.54 16.31 -3.18
C SER A 121 3.61 15.17 -2.77
N TYR A 122 3.92 13.96 -3.25
CA TYR A 122 3.16 12.75 -2.96
C TYR A 122 3.84 11.86 -1.92
N LYS A 123 4.92 12.33 -1.28
CA LYS A 123 5.57 11.60 -0.20
C LYS A 123 4.64 11.50 1.02
N LEU A 124 4.58 10.33 1.67
CA LEU A 124 3.76 10.08 2.85
C LEU A 124 3.90 11.16 3.95
N ASP A 125 5.12 11.52 4.39
CA ASP A 125 5.30 12.57 5.42
C ASP A 125 4.76 13.95 4.98
N TYR A 126 4.87 14.28 3.69
CA TYR A 126 4.36 15.55 3.16
C TYR A 126 2.82 15.58 3.20
N LEU A 127 2.18 14.49 2.78
CA LEU A 127 0.73 14.35 2.80
C LEU A 127 0.20 14.40 4.24
N ASN A 128 0.82 13.65 5.15
CA ASN A 128 0.40 13.60 6.54
C ASN A 128 0.55 14.96 7.22
N ARG A 129 1.63 15.69 6.94
CA ARG A 129 1.80 17.06 7.43
C ARG A 129 0.69 18.01 6.96
N ILE A 130 0.29 17.95 5.69
CA ILE A 130 -0.76 18.85 5.15
C ILE A 130 -2.15 18.48 5.67
N LEU A 131 -2.39 17.20 5.91
CA LEU A 131 -3.68 16.69 6.36
C LEU A 131 -3.82 16.65 7.89
N ASP A 132 -2.82 17.18 8.62
CA ASP A 132 -2.74 17.17 10.08
C ASP A 132 -2.87 15.75 10.67
N LEU A 133 -2.11 14.81 10.10
CA LEU A 133 -2.05 13.40 10.49
C LEU A 133 -0.70 13.07 11.13
N GLN A 134 -0.62 11.89 11.74
CA GLN A 134 0.60 11.38 12.34
C GLN A 134 1.76 11.37 11.34
N ARG A 135 2.89 11.94 11.78
CA ARG A 135 4.08 12.11 10.97
C ARG A 135 5.07 10.98 11.16
N LYS A 136 5.92 10.78 10.15
CA LYS A 136 7.03 9.84 10.22
C LYS A 136 8.04 10.27 11.28
N ILE A 137 8.70 9.30 11.91
CA ILE A 137 9.91 9.58 12.70
C ILE A 137 10.97 10.10 11.74
N LYS A 138 11.62 11.22 12.06
CA LYS A 138 12.74 11.72 11.23
C LYS A 138 13.92 10.77 11.36
N THR A 139 14.40 10.28 10.22
CA THR A 139 15.62 9.47 10.13
C THR A 139 16.58 10.07 9.12
N THR A 140 17.84 9.62 9.17
CA THR A 140 18.86 9.98 8.20
C THR A 140 19.45 8.71 7.60
N TYR A 141 20.14 8.84 6.47
CA TYR A 141 20.75 7.71 5.78
C TYR A 141 21.74 6.92 6.66
N ASP A 142 22.31 7.56 7.69
CA ASP A 142 23.16 6.91 8.70
C ASP A 142 22.50 5.70 9.36
N LEU A 143 21.18 5.72 9.58
CA LEU A 143 20.46 4.59 10.17
C LEU A 143 20.65 3.31 9.34
N TRP A 144 20.53 3.40 8.01
CA TRP A 144 20.74 2.27 7.11
C TRP A 144 22.19 1.79 7.16
N ILE A 145 23.17 2.71 7.21
CA ILE A 145 24.58 2.37 7.31
C ILE A 145 24.89 1.62 8.62
N ARG A 146 24.35 2.07 9.75
CA ARG A 146 24.52 1.36 11.03
C ARG A 146 23.85 -0.01 11.02
N CYS A 147 22.65 -0.12 10.44
CA CYS A 147 21.97 -1.41 10.29
C CYS A 147 22.79 -2.42 9.48
N ILE A 148 23.31 -2.02 8.31
CA ILE A 148 24.09 -2.94 7.46
C ILE A 148 25.44 -3.34 8.07
N ASN A 149 25.94 -2.59 9.06
CA ASN A 149 27.12 -2.92 9.85
C ASN A 149 26.79 -3.74 11.12
N GLY A 150 25.54 -4.17 11.29
CA GLY A 150 25.12 -5.04 12.39
C GLY A 150 24.93 -4.32 13.74
N ASP A 151 24.74 -2.99 13.75
CA ASP A 151 24.39 -2.29 14.99
C ASP A 151 22.98 -2.72 15.46
N ASN A 152 22.93 -3.51 16.53
CA ASN A 152 21.68 -3.98 17.11
C ASN A 152 20.76 -2.85 17.60
N LYS A 153 21.31 -1.71 18.05
CA LYS A 153 20.49 -0.55 18.43
C LYS A 153 19.87 0.09 17.19
N ALA A 154 20.64 0.22 16.11
CA ALA A 154 20.16 0.70 14.82
C ALA A 154 19.03 -0.19 14.26
N LEU A 155 19.18 -1.51 14.34
CA LEU A 155 18.16 -2.46 13.88
C LEU A 155 16.84 -2.29 14.66
N LYS A 156 16.90 -2.15 16.00
CA LYS A 156 15.71 -1.84 16.81
C LYS A 156 15.10 -0.48 16.48
N GLU A 157 15.94 0.52 16.17
CA GLU A 157 15.49 1.84 15.71
C GLU A 157 14.79 1.75 14.35
N MET A 158 15.34 0.96 13.42
CA MET A 158 14.75 0.69 12.10
C MET A 158 13.39 0.02 12.22
N GLU A 159 13.27 -1.01 13.06
CA GLU A 159 11.99 -1.68 13.32
C GLU A 159 10.95 -0.69 13.87
N LYS A 160 11.33 0.13 14.86
CA LYS A 160 10.46 1.17 15.40
C LYS A 160 10.04 2.16 14.32
N TYR A 161 10.97 2.64 13.50
CA TYR A 161 10.69 3.55 12.40
C TYR A 161 9.67 2.96 11.41
N ASN A 162 9.88 1.73 10.98
CA ASN A 162 9.02 1.03 10.03
C ASN A 162 7.61 0.76 10.60
N ARG A 163 7.49 0.43 11.90
CA ARG A 163 6.19 0.34 12.60
C ARG A 163 5.42 1.66 12.57
N TYR A 164 6.10 2.79 12.80
CA TYR A 164 5.48 4.12 12.74
C TYR A 164 5.00 4.47 11.33
N ASP A 165 5.72 4.05 10.29
CA ASP A 165 5.32 4.26 8.90
C ASP A 165 4.01 3.55 8.57
N VAL A 166 3.77 2.36 9.14
CA VAL A 166 2.49 1.66 9.00
C VAL A 166 1.34 2.39 9.69
N THR A 167 1.57 2.95 10.88
CA THR A 167 0.54 3.76 11.56
C THR A 167 0.21 5.02 10.76
N ALA A 168 1.25 5.74 10.31
CA ALA A 168 1.12 6.93 9.48
C ALA A 168 0.41 6.64 8.14
N LEU A 169 0.66 5.47 7.55
CA LEU A 169 -0.04 4.99 6.35
C LEU A 169 -1.51 4.69 6.64
N GLU A 170 -1.84 4.04 7.75
CA GLU A 170 -3.22 3.70 8.09
C GLU A 170 -4.09 4.96 8.22
N GLU A 171 -3.62 5.96 8.95
CA GLU A 171 -4.33 7.24 9.09
C GLU A 171 -4.56 7.92 7.73
N LEU A 172 -3.52 7.96 6.89
CA LEU A 172 -3.62 8.51 5.55
C LEU A 172 -4.63 7.73 4.71
N TYR A 173 -4.55 6.40 4.73
CA TYR A 173 -5.47 5.54 4.00
C TYR A 173 -6.91 5.79 4.44
N LEU A 174 -7.19 5.82 5.74
CA LEU A 174 -8.55 6.06 6.25
C LEU A 174 -9.09 7.43 5.83
N LYS A 175 -8.24 8.47 5.82
CA LYS A 175 -8.58 9.81 5.32
C LYS A 175 -8.88 9.84 3.82
N LEU A 176 -8.11 9.08 3.03
CA LEU A 176 -8.22 9.03 1.57
C LEU A 176 -9.28 8.05 1.07
N ARG A 177 -9.61 7.00 1.83
CA ARG A 177 -10.50 5.90 1.45
C ARG A 177 -11.81 6.34 0.79
N PRO A 178 -12.47 7.43 1.21
CA PRO A 178 -13.68 7.94 0.55
C PRO A 178 -13.47 8.44 -0.89
N TRP A 179 -12.24 8.85 -1.21
CA TRP A 179 -11.83 9.42 -2.49
C TRP A 179 -11.25 8.38 -3.45
N ILE A 180 -10.98 7.17 -2.94
CA ILE A 180 -10.44 6.07 -3.74
C ILE A 180 -11.54 5.53 -4.66
N ARG A 181 -11.42 5.84 -5.96
CA ARG A 181 -12.27 5.22 -7.00
C ARG A 181 -11.72 3.84 -7.36
N SER A 182 -12.62 2.90 -7.61
CA SER A 182 -12.30 1.48 -7.83
C SER A 182 -11.63 0.82 -6.62
N HIS A 183 -12.08 1.17 -5.41
CA HIS A 183 -11.70 0.46 -4.20
C HIS A 183 -12.13 -1.02 -4.30
N PRO A 184 -11.34 -1.98 -3.77
CA PRO A 184 -11.78 -3.36 -3.61
C PRO A 184 -13.14 -3.40 -2.93
N ASN A 185 -14.11 -4.10 -3.52
CA ASN A 185 -15.46 -4.13 -2.96
C ASN A 185 -15.46 -4.99 -1.69
N LEU A 186 -15.46 -4.34 -0.53
CA LEU A 186 -15.41 -5.03 0.75
C LEU A 186 -16.64 -5.89 1.01
N GLY A 187 -17.78 -5.60 0.38
CA GLY A 187 -18.96 -6.46 0.44
C GLY A 187 -18.75 -7.86 -0.14
N LEU A 188 -17.67 -8.12 -0.90
CA LEU A 188 -17.32 -9.48 -1.35
C LEU A 188 -16.62 -10.31 -0.26
N TYR A 189 -16.08 -9.66 0.77
CA TYR A 189 -15.30 -10.31 1.83
C TYR A 189 -16.07 -10.38 3.17
N TYR A 190 -17.21 -9.68 3.27
CA TYR A 190 -18.12 -9.82 4.40
C TYR A 190 -19.16 -10.90 4.10
N ASP A 191 -19.38 -11.80 5.06
CA ASP A 191 -20.47 -12.76 5.00
C ASP A 191 -21.79 -12.07 5.41
N SER A 192 -22.28 -11.20 4.53
CA SER A 192 -23.50 -10.44 4.74
C SER A 192 -24.32 -10.35 3.45
N ILE A 193 -25.64 -10.52 3.60
CA ILE A 193 -26.61 -10.31 2.50
C ILE A 193 -27.03 -8.84 2.37
N GLU A 194 -26.57 -7.98 3.27
CA GLU A 194 -26.97 -6.58 3.32
C GLU A 194 -26.28 -5.72 2.25
N THR A 195 -26.93 -4.61 1.89
CA THR A 195 -26.32 -3.63 1.00
C THR A 195 -25.32 -2.77 1.76
N VAL A 196 -24.03 -3.07 1.58
CA VAL A 196 -22.93 -2.38 2.27
C VAL A 196 -22.13 -1.46 1.36
N CYS A 197 -21.43 -0.50 1.98
CA CYS A 197 -20.47 0.36 1.30
C CYS A 197 -19.28 -0.47 0.80
N PRO A 198 -18.93 -0.41 -0.51
CA PRO A 198 -17.81 -1.16 -1.04
C PRO A 198 -16.46 -0.72 -0.46
N ASN A 199 -16.35 0.50 0.08
CA ASN A 199 -15.08 1.02 0.59
C ASN A 199 -14.84 0.68 2.06
N CYS A 200 -15.89 0.53 2.88
CA CYS A 200 -15.73 0.37 4.33
C CYS A 200 -16.61 -0.70 4.98
N GLY A 201 -17.47 -1.38 4.23
CA GLY A 201 -18.35 -2.44 4.77
C GLY A 201 -19.56 -1.96 5.57
N SER A 202 -19.73 -0.65 5.78
CA SER A 202 -20.89 -0.16 6.54
C SER A 202 -22.15 -0.17 5.70
N ASP A 203 -23.26 -0.58 6.31
CA ASP A 203 -24.64 -0.50 5.84
C ASP A 203 -25.26 0.92 5.96
N ASN A 204 -24.56 1.86 6.61
CA ASN A 204 -25.03 3.23 6.78
C ASN A 204 -24.85 4.05 5.49
N LEU A 205 -25.81 3.84 4.58
CA LEU A 205 -25.86 4.42 3.25
C LEU A 205 -26.96 5.49 3.19
N MET A 206 -26.56 6.75 3.00
CA MET A 206 -27.48 7.84 2.74
C MET A 206 -27.72 7.93 1.23
N TRP A 207 -28.83 7.35 0.78
CA TRP A 207 -29.23 7.38 -0.63
C TRP A 207 -29.74 8.77 -1.04
N GLY A 208 -29.27 9.25 -2.19
CA GLY A 208 -29.63 10.57 -2.69
C GLY A 208 -28.92 10.93 -3.98
N GLY A 209 -29.65 11.57 -4.89
CA GLY A 209 -29.13 11.94 -6.21
C GLY A 209 -28.90 10.74 -7.15
N TYR A 210 -28.21 10.99 -8.25
CA TYR A 210 -27.97 9.98 -9.28
C TYR A 210 -26.54 10.06 -9.82
N TYR A 211 -25.98 8.89 -10.11
CA TYR A 211 -24.76 8.75 -10.91
C TYR A 211 -25.13 8.41 -12.35
N TYR A 212 -24.48 9.07 -13.30
CA TYR A 212 -24.74 8.89 -14.72
C TYR A 212 -23.52 8.28 -15.42
N THR A 213 -23.78 7.32 -16.29
CA THR A 213 -22.87 6.91 -17.36
C THR A 213 -23.44 7.40 -18.69
N PRO A 214 -22.71 7.33 -19.83
CA PRO A 214 -23.24 7.78 -21.11
C PRO A 214 -24.64 7.22 -21.47
N VAL A 215 -24.97 6.02 -20.99
CA VAL A 215 -26.25 5.34 -21.27
C VAL A 215 -26.93 4.78 -20.01
N GLY A 216 -26.65 5.34 -18.84
CA GLY A 216 -27.15 4.81 -17.57
C GLY A 216 -27.39 5.86 -16.51
N LYS A 217 -28.38 5.61 -15.64
CA LYS A 217 -28.73 6.42 -14.47
C LYS A 217 -28.86 5.46 -13.30
N TYR A 218 -28.13 5.71 -12.22
CA TYR A 218 -28.07 4.82 -11.06
C TYR A 218 -28.32 5.63 -9.81
N SER A 219 -29.09 5.10 -8.86
CA SER A 219 -29.26 5.74 -7.54
C SER A 219 -27.89 5.87 -6.90
N ALA A 220 -27.55 7.09 -6.47
CA ALA A 220 -26.29 7.34 -5.78
C ALA A 220 -26.49 7.30 -4.26
N PHE A 221 -25.41 7.05 -3.53
CA PHE A 221 -25.39 7.16 -2.08
C PHE A 221 -24.09 7.79 -1.60
N ARG A 222 -24.14 8.33 -0.38
CA ARG A 222 -22.97 8.66 0.42
C ARG A 222 -22.97 7.81 1.69
N CYS A 223 -21.89 7.07 1.93
CA CYS A 223 -21.73 6.32 3.17
C CYS A 223 -21.30 7.26 4.31
N LYS A 224 -21.55 6.88 5.57
CA LYS A 224 -20.98 7.52 6.76
C LYS A 224 -19.46 7.71 6.70
N CYS A 225 -18.71 6.81 6.06
CA CYS A 225 -17.26 6.98 5.88
C CYS A 225 -16.91 8.14 4.92
N GLY A 226 -17.89 8.68 4.19
CA GLY A 226 -17.74 9.75 3.20
C GLY A 226 -17.70 9.26 1.75
N ALA A 227 -17.50 7.96 1.53
CA ALA A 227 -17.40 7.39 0.19
C ALA A 227 -18.71 7.56 -0.57
N ILE A 228 -18.60 7.88 -1.86
CA ILE A 228 -19.73 7.98 -2.78
C ILE A 228 -19.78 6.70 -3.62
N GLY A 229 -20.95 6.09 -3.69
CA GLY A 229 -21.21 4.90 -4.50
C GLY A 229 -22.54 5.01 -5.24
N ARG A 230 -22.91 3.91 -5.91
CA ARG A 230 -24.15 3.81 -6.67
C ARG A 230 -24.73 2.40 -6.63
N SER A 231 -26.01 2.28 -6.93
CA SER A 231 -26.68 1.00 -7.15
C SER A 231 -26.06 0.24 -8.34
N ARG A 232 -26.08 -1.10 -8.26
CA ARG A 232 -25.66 -1.97 -9.37
C ARG A 232 -26.62 -1.86 -10.55
N PHE A 233 -27.91 -1.84 -10.26
CA PHE A 233 -28.96 -1.77 -11.27
C PHE A 233 -29.32 -0.33 -11.63
N THR A 234 -29.65 -0.14 -12.90
CA THR A 234 -30.07 1.15 -13.45
C THR A 234 -31.47 1.52 -12.95
N SER A 235 -31.69 2.82 -12.74
CA SER A 235 -33.00 3.41 -12.46
C SER A 235 -33.74 3.82 -13.75
N ILE A 236 -33.16 3.55 -14.93
CA ILE A 236 -33.80 3.79 -16.23
C ILE A 236 -34.71 2.60 -16.57
N SER A 237 -35.90 2.87 -17.11
CA SER A 237 -36.77 1.82 -17.65
C SER A 237 -36.18 1.15 -18.89
N SER A 238 -36.55 -0.10 -19.15
CA SER A 238 -36.08 -0.84 -20.33
C SER A 238 -36.29 -0.06 -21.64
N ASP A 239 -37.49 0.50 -21.83
CA ASP A 239 -37.84 1.27 -23.04
C ASP A 239 -36.93 2.47 -23.28
N LYS A 240 -36.58 3.20 -22.21
CA LYS A 240 -35.68 4.33 -22.33
C LYS A 240 -34.26 3.86 -22.59
N GLN A 241 -33.83 2.76 -21.98
CA GLN A 241 -32.49 2.18 -22.20
C GLN A 241 -32.25 1.80 -23.67
N HIS A 242 -33.25 1.22 -24.35
CA HIS A 242 -33.17 0.87 -25.77
C HIS A 242 -33.05 2.09 -26.71
N LYS A 243 -33.48 3.27 -26.25
CA LYS A 243 -33.44 4.51 -27.04
C LYS A 243 -32.17 5.34 -26.81
N LEU A 244 -31.30 4.96 -25.87
CA LEU A 244 -30.07 5.69 -25.58
C LEU A 244 -28.98 5.38 -26.61
N VAL A 245 -28.43 6.42 -27.21
CA VAL A 245 -27.28 6.36 -28.14
C VAL A 245 -26.00 6.81 -27.43
N ARG A 246 -24.83 6.43 -27.96
CA ARG A 246 -23.51 6.71 -27.35
C ARG A 246 -22.52 7.13 -28.42
N THR A 247 -21.62 8.04 -28.06
CA THR A 247 -20.51 8.44 -28.92
C THR A 247 -19.50 7.31 -29.07
N ILE A 248 -18.69 7.34 -30.14
CA ILE A 248 -17.57 6.40 -30.31
C ILE A 248 -16.61 6.56 -29.12
N ALA A 249 -16.14 5.44 -28.56
CA ALA A 249 -15.22 5.44 -27.42
C ALA A 249 -13.89 6.14 -27.78
N ARG A 250 -13.35 6.94 -26.85
CA ARG A 250 -11.99 7.49 -26.93
C ARG A 250 -10.98 6.49 -26.39
#